data_AF-A0A976CSY7-F1
#
_entry.id   AF-A0A976CSY7-F1
#
_cell.length_a   1.000
_cell.length_b   1.000
_cell.length_c   1.000
_cell.angle_alpha   90.00
_cell.angle_beta   90.00
_cell.angle_gamma   90.00
#
_symmetry.space_group_name_H-M   'P 1'
#
loop_
_entity.id
_entity.type
_entity.pdbx_description
1 polymer ?
#
loop_
_entity_poly.entity_id
_entity_poly.type
_entity_poly.pdbx_seq_one_letter_code
_entity_poly.pdbx_strand_id
1 'polypeptide(L)' 'MNATLAFMNLGGQEMIIIFVVILLLFGAKKIPELARGLGKSMGEFKKAREEFEREITKAEDDVKIREAAGKEPRDS' A
#
# COMPACT_ATOMS: atom_id res chain seq x y z
N MET A 1 12.58 37.05 -1.82
CA MET A 1 13.13 35.75 -2.24
C MET A 1 13.77 35.09 -1.01
N ASN A 2 12.92 34.65 -0.08
CA ASN A 2 13.34 34.30 1.30
C ASN A 2 12.91 32.88 1.68
N ALA A 3 11.98 32.28 0.91
CA ALA A 3 11.46 30.95 1.17
C ALA A 3 12.56 29.89 1.06
N THR A 4 13.38 29.92 0.01
CA THR A 4 14.46 28.96 -0.21
C THR A 4 15.55 28.99 0.87
N LEU A 5 15.85 30.17 1.43
CA LEU A 5 16.76 30.29 2.59
C LEU A 5 16.10 29.83 3.89
N ALA A 6 14.79 30.06 4.07
CA ALA A 6 14.05 29.53 5.20
C ALA A 6 14.05 27.99 5.20
N PHE A 7 13.87 27.36 4.03
CA PHE A 7 13.90 25.91 3.86
C PHE A 7 15.24 25.25 4.24
N MET A 8 16.38 25.92 4.02
CA MET A 8 17.71 25.40 4.38
C MET A 8 18.11 25.67 5.85
N ASN A 9 17.39 26.56 6.54
CA ASN A 9 17.55 26.85 7.97
C ASN A 9 16.40 26.27 8.82
N LEU A 10 15.56 25.38 8.26
CA LEU A 10 14.51 24.67 8.99
C LEU A 10 15.15 23.73 10.02
N GLY A 11 15.51 24.29 11.17
CA GLY A 11 15.79 23.52 12.36
C GLY A 11 14.51 22.86 12.88
N GLY A 12 14.65 22.06 13.94
CA GLY A 12 13.50 21.41 14.58
C GLY A 12 12.40 22.38 15.02
N GLN A 13 12.73 23.66 15.25
CA GLN A 13 11.78 24.68 15.72
C GLN A 13 10.77 25.07 14.63
N GLU A 14 11.20 25.31 13.40
CA GLU A 14 10.30 25.66 12.30
C GLU A 14 9.39 24.48 11.92
N MET A 15 9.89 23.25 11.99
CA MET A 15 9.09 22.04 11.79
C MET A 15 7.96 21.93 12.82
N ILE A 16 8.21 22.28 14.07
CA ILE A 16 7.18 22.32 15.13
C ILE A 16 6.12 23.38 14.80
N ILE A 17 6.51 24.57 14.35
CA ILE A 17 5.57 25.65 13.98
C ILE A 17 4.66 25.21 12.83
N ILE A 18 5.23 24.61 11.77
CA ILE A 18 4.44 24.07 10.65
C ILE A 18 3.47 22.99 11.14
N PHE A 19 3.93 22.09 12.02
CA PHE A 19 3.07 21.07 12.63
C PHE A 19 1.91 21.70 13.41
N VAL A 20 2.17 22.72 14.22
CA VAL A 20 1.13 23.43 14.98
C VAL A 20 0.11 24.07 14.04
N VAL A 21 0.54 24.72 12.95
CA VAL A 21 -0.38 25.30 11.97
C VAL A 21 -1.26 24.22 11.33
N ILE A 22 -0.68 23.09 10.92
CA ILE A 22 -1.43 21.95 10.37
C ILE A 22 -2.42 21.40 11.41
N LEU A 23 -2.01 21.27 12.67
CA LEU A 23 -2.87 20.81 13.76
C LEU A 23 -3.99 21.80 14.09
N LEU A 24 -3.80 23.10 13.89
CA LEU A 24 -4.86 24.10 14.06
C LEU A 24 -5.87 24.05 12.92
N LEU A 25 -5.41 23.87 11.67
CA LEU A 25 -6.28 23.81 10.49
C LEU A 25 -7.10 22.51 10.43
N PHE A 26 -6.43 21.37 10.66
CA PHE A 26 -7.06 20.06 10.52
C PHE A 26 -7.50 19.48 11.88
N GLY A 27 -6.94 19.94 12.99
CA GLY A 27 -7.17 19.36 14.31
C GLY A 27 -6.23 18.19 14.61
N ALA A 28 -5.77 18.09 15.86
CA ALA A 28 -4.87 17.02 16.30
C ALA A 28 -5.44 15.60 16.18
N LYS A 29 -6.77 15.47 16.07
CA LYS A 29 -7.45 14.18 15.91
C LYS A 29 -7.54 13.73 14.45
N LYS A 30 -7.50 14.64 13.47
CA LYS A 30 -7.70 14.28 12.06
C LYS A 30 -6.52 13.55 11.45
N ILE A 31 -5.29 13.92 11.80
CA ILE A 31 -4.09 13.25 11.28
C ILE A 31 -4.06 11.75 11.70
N PRO A 32 -4.25 11.37 12.99
CA PRO A 32 -4.35 9.97 13.38
C PRO A 32 -5.57 9.23 12.81
N GLU A 33 -6.71 9.91 12.69
CA GLU A 33 -7.94 9.34 12.14
C GLU A 33 -7.76 8.97 10.65
N LEU A 34 -7.17 9.87 9.86
CA LEU A 34 -6.82 9.64 8.46
C LEU A 34 -5.77 8.54 8.32
N ALA A 35 -4.71 8.55 9.14
CA ALA A 35 -3.68 7.52 9.12
C ALA A 35 -4.25 6.12 9.43
N ARG A 36 -5.16 6.02 10.42
CA ARG A 36 -5.86 4.76 10.73
C ARG A 36 -6.76 4.31 9.59
N GLY A 37 -7.52 5.22 8.99
CA GLY A 37 -8.37 4.91 7.84
C GLY A 37 -7.57 4.41 6.64
N LEU A 38 -6.53 5.15 6.24
CA LEU A 38 -5.63 4.78 5.15
C LEU A 38 -4.89 3.48 5.44
N GLY A 39 -4.40 3.29 6.68
CA GLY A 39 -3.71 2.07 7.08
C GLY A 39 -4.61 0.83 7.01
N LYS A 40 -5.86 0.94 7.44
CA LYS A 40 -6.84 -0.15 7.33
C LYS A 40 -7.13 -0.46 5.86
N SER A 41 -7.39 0.56 5.03
CA SER A 41 -7.64 0.38 3.60
C SER A 41 -6.44 -0.23 2.87
N MET A 42 -5.22 0.22 3.16
CA MET A 42 -3.99 -0.38 2.62
C MET A 42 -3.81 -1.84 3.06
N GLY A 43 -4.12 -2.15 4.31
CA GLY A 43 -4.05 -3.52 4.83
C GLY A 43 -5.01 -4.48 4.13
N GLU A 44 -6.29 -4.08 4.00
CA GLU A 44 -7.29 -4.87 3.28
C GLU A 44 -6.96 -4.99 1.79
N PHE A 45 -6.47 -3.92 1.18
CA PHE A 45 -6.02 -3.95 -0.22
C PHE A 45 -4.85 -4.92 -0.44
N LYS A 46 -3.88 -4.94 0.48
CA LYS A 46 -2.76 -5.88 0.42
C LYS A 46 -3.24 -7.33 0.53
N LYS A 47 -4.13 -7.63 1.48
CA LYS A 47 -4.70 -8.98 1.63
C LYS A 47 -5.43 -9.44 0.38
N ALA A 48 -6.27 -8.57 -0.20
CA ALA A 48 -7.02 -8.87 -1.41
C ALA A 48 -6.08 -9.16 -2.60
N ARG A 49 -4.99 -8.38 -2.74
CA ARG A 49 -3.96 -8.66 -3.76
C ARG A 49 -3.30 -10.01 -3.57
N GLU A 50 -2.88 -10.34 -2.34
CA GLU A 50 -2.24 -11.63 -2.06
C GLU A 50 -3.18 -12.82 -2.28
N GLU A 51 -4.47 -12.68 -1.97
CA GLU A 51 -5.48 -13.70 -2.23
C GLU A 51 -5.68 -13.92 -3.74
N PHE A 52 -5.78 -12.83 -4.49
CA PHE A 52 -5.88 -12.87 -5.94
C PHE A 52 -4.66 -13.54 -6.60
N GLU A 53 -3.43 -13.19 -6.17
CA GLU A 53 -2.20 -13.83 -6.65
C GLU A 53 -2.18 -15.34 -6.35
N ARG A 54 -2.64 -15.75 -5.15
CA ARG A 54 -2.75 -17.16 -4.77
C ARG A 54 -3.77 -17.91 -5.62
N GLU A 55 -4.92 -17.30 -5.90
CA GLU A 55 -5.95 -17.91 -6.77
C GLU A 55 -5.46 -18.08 -8.21
N ILE A 56 -4.80 -17.08 -8.77
CA ILE A 56 -4.22 -17.17 -10.12
C ILE A 56 -3.18 -18.29 -10.18
N THR A 57 -2.26 -18.33 -9.20
CA THR A 57 -1.20 -19.36 -9.17
C THR A 57 -1.80 -20.77 -9.09
N LYS A 58 -2.83 -20.96 -8.24
CA LYS A 58 -3.54 -22.25 -8.15
C LYS A 58 -4.26 -22.62 -9.45
N ALA A 59 -4.92 -21.66 -10.09
CA ALA A 59 -5.60 -21.90 -11.35
C ALA A 59 -4.61 -22.29 -12.46
N GLU A 60 -3.44 -21.65 -12.51
CA GLU A 60 -2.37 -22.02 -13.43
C GLU A 60 -1.82 -23.43 -13.18
N ASP A 61 -1.62 -23.80 -11.91
CA ASP A 61 -1.14 -25.13 -11.54
C ASP A 61 -2.20 -26.21 -11.85
N ASP A 62 -3.48 -25.96 -11.58
CA ASP A 62 -4.58 -26.87 -11.94
C ASP A 62 -4.71 -27.05 -13.46
N VAL A 63 -4.50 -26.00 -14.25
CA VAL A 63 -4.47 -26.08 -15.71
C VAL A 63 -3.29 -26.93 -16.19
N LYS A 64 -2.09 -26.73 -15.64
CA LYS A 64 -0.88 -27.50 -15.99
C LYS A 64 -1.03 -28.99 -15.62
N ILE A 65 -1.64 -29.30 -14.47
CA ILE A 65 -1.90 -30.68 -14.03
C ILE A 65 -2.86 -31.39 -14.99
N ARG A 66 -3.92 -30.70 -15.44
CA ARG A 66 -4.91 -31.24 -16.39
C ARG A 66 -4.32 -31.44 -17.79
N GLU A 67 -3.42 -30.55 -18.21
CA GLU A 67 -2.72 -30.64 -19.50
C GLU A 67 -1.68 -31.78 -19.51
N ALA A 68 -1.04 -32.05 -18.37
CA ALA A 68 -0.13 -33.20 -18.20
C ALA A 68 -0.87 -34.54 -18.11
N ALA A 69 -2.05 -34.58 -17.47
CA ALA A 69 -2.88 -35.78 -17.37
C ALA A 69 -3.61 -36.13 -18.69
N GLY A 70 -3.78 -35.18 -19.61
CA GLY A 70 -4.41 -35.40 -20.92
C GLY A 70 -3.50 -36.01 -21.99
N LYS A 71 -2.20 -36.20 -21.72
CA LYS A 71 -1.23 -36.78 -22.67
C LYS A 71 -0.91 -38.22 -22.28
N GLU A 72 -1.93 -39.07 -22.25
CA GLU A 72 -1.72 -40.52 -22.25
C GLU A 72 -1.39 -40.94 -23.70
N PRO A 73 -0.29 -41.69 -23.95
CA PRO A 73 0.19 -42.00 -25.29
C PRO A 73 -0.83 -42.91 -25.99
N ARG A 74 -1.68 -42.28 -26.81
CA ARG A 74 -2.40 -43.00 -27.84
C ARG A 74 -1.40 -43.45 -28.89
N ASP A 75 -1.34 -44.77 -29.01
CA ASP A 75 -0.91 -45.57 -30.15
C ASP A 75 0.50 -46.17 -30.05
N SER A 76 0.50 -47.47 -29.73
CA SER A 76 1.58 -48.45 -29.97
C SER A 76 1.22 -49.26 -31.21
#